data_AF-A0A369A0S2-F1
#
_entry.id   AF-A0A369A0S2-F1
#
_cell.length_a   1.000
_cell.length_b   1.000
_cell.length_c   1.000
_cell.angle_alpha   90.00
_cell.angle_beta   90.00
_cell.angle_gamma   90.00
#
_symmetry.space_group_name_H-M   'P 1'
#
loop_
_entity.id
_entity.type
_entity.pdbx_description
1 polymer ?
#
loop_
_entity_poly.entity_id
_entity_poly.type
_entity_poly.pdbx_seq_one_letter_code
_entity_poly.pdbx_strand_id
1 'polypeptide(L)'
;MFFIKLVAALIVMLGLAIYIVNNSIKAKVSPIEEVTSAPYEGLKFHNTAPRNPMSFSDTAALWVRFFTEKKVDTTPDINIPLRPVSRADLEALSSDTLHMVKETAIKSPI
;
A
#
# COMPACT_ATOMS: atom_id res chain seq x y z
N MET A 1 -29.13 -29.50 14.30
CA MET A 1 -29.80 -28.19 14.10
C MET A 1 -29.13 -27.04 14.87
N PHE A 2 -28.75 -27.22 16.14
CA PHE A 2 -28.05 -26.19 16.94
C PHE A 2 -26.71 -25.76 16.34
N PHE A 3 -25.88 -26.72 15.92
CA PHE A 3 -24.56 -26.45 15.33
C PHE A 3 -24.64 -25.58 14.06
N ILE A 4 -25.60 -25.86 13.18
CA ILE A 4 -25.83 -25.07 11.95
C ILE A 4 -26.20 -23.62 12.28
N LYS A 5 -27.04 -23.40 13.31
CA LYS A 5 -27.39 -22.05 13.77
C LYS A 5 -26.18 -21.29 14.31
N LEU A 6 -25.27 -21.98 15.00
CA LEU A 6 -24.05 -21.39 15.55
C LEU A 6 -23.08 -20.97 14.44
N VAL A 7 -22.90 -21.82 13.42
CA VAL A 7 -22.10 -21.49 12.23
C VAL A 7 -22.70 -20.31 11.46
N ALA A 8 -24.01 -20.30 11.25
CA ALA A 8 -24.69 -19.20 10.56
C ALA A 8 -24.57 -17.88 11.33
N ALA A 9 -24.72 -17.90 12.66
CA ALA A 9 -24.54 -16.72 13.51
C ALA A 9 -23.11 -16.17 13.43
N LEU A 10 -22.10 -17.05 13.37
CA LEU A 10 -20.70 -16.65 13.27
C LEU A 10 -20.39 -16.00 11.91
N ILE A 11 -20.94 -16.52 10.81
CA ILE A 11 -20.79 -15.90 9.48
C ILE A 11 -21.42 -14.51 9.44
N VAL A 12 -22.63 -14.36 10.01
CA VAL A 12 -23.32 -13.06 10.08
C VAL A 12 -22.52 -12.06 10.92
N MET A 13 -22.01 -12.49 12.07
CA MET A 13 -21.16 -11.66 12.93
C MET A 13 -19.90 -11.21 12.19
N LEU A 14 -19.23 -12.12 11.47
CA LEU A 14 -18.02 -11.79 10.70
C LEU A 14 -18.33 -10.78 9.58
N GLY A 15 -19.43 -10.97 8.85
CA GLY A 15 -19.86 -10.03 7.81
C GLY A 15 -20.17 -8.63 8.37
N LEU A 16 -20.85 -8.56 9.51
CA LEU A 16 -21.12 -7.30 10.21
C LEU A 16 -19.83 -6.61 10.66
N ALA A 17 -18.88 -7.36 11.23
CA ALA A 17 -17.60 -6.81 11.66
C ALA A 17 -16.81 -6.22 10.48
N ILE A 18 -16.73 -6.95 9.36
CA ILE A 18 -16.09 -6.47 8.12
C ILE A 18 -16.77 -5.18 7.63
N TYR A 19 -18.11 -5.14 7.60
CA TYR A 19 -18.85 -3.97 7.17
C TYR A 19 -18.57 -2.74 8.04
N ILE A 20 -18.57 -2.91 9.37
CA ILE A 20 -18.29 -1.82 10.33
C ILE A 20 -16.86 -1.30 10.15
N VAL A 21 -15.87 -2.18 10.05
CA VAL A 21 -14.47 -1.80 9.85
C VAL A 21 -14.29 -1.08 8.52
N ASN A 22 -14.90 -1.58 7.43
CA ASN A 22 -14.82 -0.92 6.13
C ASN A 22 -15.36 0.52 6.17
N ASN A 23 -16.45 0.76 6.91
CA ASN A 23 -16.99 2.10 7.10
C ASN A 23 -16.13 2.98 8.02
N SER A 24 -15.36 2.41 8.96
CA SER A 24 -14.49 3.18 9.85
C SER A 24 -13.17 3.57 9.19
N ILE A 25 -12.65 2.76 8.27
CA ILE A 25 -11.40 3.04 7.53
C ILE A 25 -11.64 3.77 6.21
N LYS A 26 -12.90 3.96 5.80
CA LYS A 26 -13.23 4.72 4.60
C LYS A 26 -12.70 6.14 4.76
N ALA A 27 -11.79 6.53 3.86
CA ALA A 27 -11.17 7.85 3.89
C ALA A 27 -12.25 8.94 3.77
N LYS A 28 -12.27 9.87 4.73
CA LYS A 28 -13.08 11.08 4.68
C LYS A 28 -12.27 12.15 3.96
N VAL A 29 -12.36 12.18 2.64
CA VAL A 29 -11.68 13.17 1.81
C VAL A 29 -12.70 14.22 1.42
N SER A 30 -12.35 15.50 1.57
CA SER A 30 -13.16 16.60 1.05
C SER A 30 -13.35 16.42 -0.46
N PRO A 31 -14.56 16.67 -1.01
CA PRO A 31 -14.77 16.66 -2.45
C PRO A 31 -13.75 17.58 -3.12
N ILE A 32 -13.05 17.08 -4.13
CA ILE A 32 -12.14 17.91 -4.92
C ILE A 32 -12.99 18.64 -5.95
N GLU A 33 -13.05 19.97 -5.85
CA GLU A 33 -13.98 20.79 -6.64
C GLU A 33 -13.60 20.83 -8.13
N GLU A 34 -12.31 20.79 -8.47
CA GLU A 34 -11.86 20.62 -9.86
C GLU A 34 -10.51 19.89 -9.91
N VAL A 35 -10.48 18.75 -10.61
CA VAL A 35 -9.24 18.12 -11.06
C VAL A 35 -9.35 17.97 -12.57
N THR A 36 -8.60 18.78 -13.32
CA THR A 36 -8.57 18.79 -14.79
C THR A 36 -7.52 17.83 -15.36
N SER A 37 -6.85 17.03 -14.52
CA SER A 37 -5.85 16.08 -15.00
C SER A 37 -6.51 14.92 -15.72
N ALA A 38 -6.00 14.57 -16.91
CA ALA A 38 -6.47 13.45 -17.73
C ALA A 38 -6.71 12.11 -16.98
N PRO A 39 -5.93 11.71 -15.95
CA PRO A 39 -6.20 10.46 -15.23
C PRO A 39 -7.30 10.53 -14.15
N TYR A 40 -7.93 11.69 -13.90
CA TYR A 40 -8.97 11.81 -12.86
C TYR A 40 -10.37 11.63 -13.44
N GLU A 41 -11.04 10.55 -13.05
CA GLU A 41 -12.40 10.23 -13.50
C GLU A 41 -13.21 9.61 -12.36
N GLY A 42 -14.45 10.06 -12.16
CA GLY A 42 -15.36 9.45 -11.19
C GLY A 42 -14.86 9.53 -9.75
N LEU A 43 -14.30 10.67 -9.36
CA LEU A 43 -13.73 10.95 -8.03
C LEU A 43 -12.48 10.11 -7.68
N LYS A 44 -11.83 9.52 -8.67
CA LYS A 44 -10.63 8.68 -8.48
C LYS A 44 -9.59 8.94 -9.58
N PHE A 45 -8.34 8.73 -9.24
CA PHE A 45 -7.25 8.69 -10.21
C PHE A 45 -7.11 7.28 -10.79
N HIS A 46 -6.99 7.18 -12.11
CA HIS A 46 -6.76 5.95 -12.84
C HIS A 46 -5.34 5.94 -13.40
N ASN A 47 -4.73 4.76 -13.40
CA ASN A 47 -3.43 4.59 -14.06
C ASN A 47 -3.61 4.70 -15.58
N THR A 48 -2.66 5.33 -16.27
CA THR A 48 -2.66 5.41 -17.73
C THR A 48 -2.62 4.04 -18.39
N ALA A 49 -1.93 3.08 -17.77
CA ALA A 49 -1.98 1.67 -18.17
C ALA A 49 -3.11 0.95 -17.42
N PRO A 50 -3.99 0.21 -18.11
CA PRO A 50 -5.05 -0.53 -17.46
C PRO A 50 -4.45 -1.60 -16.56
N ARG A 51 -4.85 -1.59 -15.28
CA ARG A 51 -4.50 -2.64 -14.34
C ARG A 51 -5.62 -3.66 -14.31
N ASN A 52 -5.29 -4.92 -14.63
CA ASN A 52 -6.24 -6.00 -14.41
C ASN A 52 -6.48 -6.17 -12.89
N PRO A 53 -7.74 -6.23 -12.44
CA PRO A 53 -8.03 -6.48 -11.04
C PRO A 53 -7.46 -7.85 -10.65
N MET A 54 -6.76 -7.89 -9.52
CA MET A 54 -6.18 -9.12 -9.01
C MET A 54 -7.30 -10.06 -8.57
N SER A 55 -7.27 -11.30 -9.05
CA SER A 55 -8.25 -12.29 -8.62
C SER A 55 -7.97 -12.77 -7.19
N PHE A 56 -8.97 -13.40 -6.57
CA PHE A 56 -8.77 -14.04 -5.27
C PHE A 56 -7.67 -15.13 -5.33
N SER A 57 -7.62 -15.90 -6.42
CA SER A 57 -6.58 -16.91 -6.65
C SER A 57 -5.19 -16.30 -6.74
N ASP A 58 -5.04 -15.15 -7.40
CA ASP A 58 -3.76 -14.45 -7.46
C ASP A 58 -3.30 -14.00 -6.07
N THR A 59 -4.25 -13.50 -5.26
CA THR A 59 -3.99 -13.10 -3.88
C THR A 59 -3.57 -14.30 -3.03
N ALA A 60 -4.28 -15.43 -3.14
CA ALA A 60 -3.93 -16.66 -2.43
C ALA A 60 -2.53 -17.18 -2.86
N ALA A 61 -2.21 -17.11 -4.15
CA ALA A 61 -0.91 -17.50 -4.66
C ALA A 61 0.22 -16.63 -4.07
N LEU A 62 0.00 -15.33 -3.89
CA LEU A 62 0.95 -14.45 -3.20
C LEU A 62 1.16 -14.87 -1.75
N TRP A 63 0.10 -15.21 -1.02
CA TRP A 63 0.22 -15.69 0.36
C TRP A 63 1.01 -16.99 0.45
N VAL A 64 0.74 -17.95 -0.44
CA VAL A 64 1.49 -19.21 -0.48
C VAL A 64 2.97 -18.91 -0.71
N ARG A 65 3.32 -18.15 -1.75
CA ARG A 65 4.71 -17.76 -2.04
C ARG A 65 5.36 -17.03 -0.86
N PHE A 66 4.66 -16.10 -0.23
CA PHE A 66 5.18 -15.36 0.90
C PHE A 66 5.64 -16.26 2.07
N PHE A 67 4.92 -17.36 2.33
CA PHE A 67 5.24 -18.29 3.40
C PHE A 67 6.18 -19.42 2.99
N THR A 68 6.16 -19.85 1.72
CA THR A 68 6.88 -21.06 1.28
C THR A 68 8.13 -20.76 0.47
N GLU A 69 8.20 -19.61 -0.19
CA GLU A 69 9.31 -19.27 -1.07
C GLU A 69 10.52 -18.83 -0.25
N LYS A 70 11.69 -19.36 -0.61
CA LYS A 70 12.95 -18.96 0.03
C LYS A 70 13.18 -17.49 -0.28
N LYS A 71 13.32 -16.69 0.78
CA LYS A 71 13.63 -15.27 0.65
C LYS A 71 15.08 -15.12 0.19
N VAL A 72 15.28 -14.95 -1.11
CA VAL A 72 16.57 -14.58 -1.73
C VAL A 72 16.66 -13.06 -1.84
N ASP A 73 17.89 -12.54 -1.86
CA ASP A 73 18.19 -11.12 -2.11
C ASP A 73 17.43 -10.13 -1.19
N THR A 74 17.16 -10.54 0.05
CA THR A 74 16.53 -9.67 1.06
C THR A 74 17.45 -8.54 1.54
N THR A 75 18.72 -8.63 1.21
CA THR A 75 19.72 -7.58 1.36
C THR A 75 20.45 -7.43 0.03
N PRO A 76 20.71 -6.19 -0.42
CA PRO A 76 21.55 -5.97 -1.58
C PRO A 76 22.96 -6.49 -1.29
N ASP A 77 23.50 -7.24 -2.24
CA ASP A 77 24.90 -7.69 -2.30
C ASP A 77 25.84 -6.60 -2.83
N ILE A 78 25.25 -5.53 -3.38
CA ILE A 78 25.96 -4.34 -3.83
C ILE A 78 26.05 -3.28 -2.72
N ASN A 79 27.16 -2.55 -2.72
CA ASN A 79 27.25 -1.32 -1.95
C ASN A 79 26.37 -0.25 -2.61
N ILE A 80 25.25 0.11 -1.98
CA ILE A 80 24.37 1.16 -2.49
C ILE A 80 25.08 2.51 -2.24
N PRO A 81 25.40 3.29 -3.29
CA PRO A 81 26.06 4.59 -3.13
C PRO A 81 25.08 5.60 -2.54
N LEU A 82 24.96 5.58 -1.21
CA LEU A 82 24.15 6.51 -0.45
C LEU A 82 25.02 7.71 -0.06
N ARG A 83 24.52 8.92 -0.32
CA ARG A 83 25.12 10.15 0.20
C ARG A 83 24.40 10.53 1.49
N PRO A 84 25.10 10.77 2.61
CA PRO A 84 24.47 11.35 3.78
C PRO A 84 23.91 12.73 3.40
N VAL A 85 22.67 13.00 3.82
CA VAL A 85 21.99 14.27 3.61
C VAL A 85 21.93 14.97 4.96
N SER A 86 22.53 16.16 5.05
CA SER A 86 22.47 17.01 6.23
C SER A 86 21.27 17.96 6.18
N ARG A 87 20.95 18.59 7.31
CA ARG A 87 19.91 19.62 7.36
C ARG A 87 20.23 20.80 6.42
N ALA A 88 21.50 21.19 6.34
CA ALA A 88 21.95 22.25 5.45
C ALA A 88 21.74 21.89 3.96
N ASP A 89 21.91 20.61 3.59
CA ASP A 89 21.62 20.14 2.22
C ASP A 89 20.14 20.30 1.87
N LEU A 90 19.24 20.03 2.83
CA LEU A 90 17.80 20.18 2.63
C LEU A 90 17.39 21.67 2.54
N GLU A 91 18.01 22.52 3.35
CA GLU A 91 17.76 23.97 3.35
C GLU A 91 18.31 24.66 2.10
N ALA A 92 19.29 24.06 1.43
CA ALA A 92 19.84 24.55 0.17
C ALA A 92 19.01 24.16 -1.07
N LEU A 93 17.97 23.34 -0.93
CA LEU A 93 17.11 22.94 -2.04
C LEU A 93 16.29 24.12 -2.56
N SER A 94 16.15 24.22 -3.89
CA SER A 94 15.35 25.28 -4.50
C SER A 94 13.86 25.07 -4.27
N SER A 95 13.10 26.16 -4.13
CA SER A 95 11.66 26.11 -3.88
C SER A 95 10.80 25.98 -5.14
N ASP A 96 11.42 26.00 -6.32
CA ASP A 96 10.78 26.07 -7.64
C ASP A 96 10.86 24.76 -8.44
N THR A 97 11.55 23.74 -7.90
CA THR A 97 11.68 22.44 -8.55
C THR A 97 11.31 21.30 -7.59
N LEU A 98 10.93 20.16 -8.17
CA LEU A 98 10.59 18.96 -7.41
C LEU A 98 11.87 18.22 -7.01
N HIS A 99 12.11 18.11 -5.71
CA HIS A 99 13.23 17.33 -5.16
C HIS A 99 12.72 16.02 -4.55
N MET A 100 13.28 14.87 -4.96
CA MET A 100 12.94 13.57 -4.39
C MET A 100 14.03 13.11 -3.43
N VAL A 101 13.72 13.14 -2.13
CA VAL A 101 14.59 12.60 -1.07
C VAL A 101 14.04 11.26 -0.62
N LYS A 102 14.87 10.20 -0.65
CA LYS A 102 14.46 8.84 -0.27
C LYS A 102 15.37 8.31 0.84
N GLU A 103 14.77 7.96 1.97
CA GLU A 103 15.47 7.23 3.02
C GLU A 103 15.61 5.75 2.65
N THR A 104 16.79 5.19 2.93
CA THR A 104 17.07 3.75 2.79
C THR A 104 17.50 3.22 4.16
N ALA A 105 16.79 2.24 4.70
CA ALA A 105 17.16 1.58 5.93
C ALA A 105 18.41 0.72 5.70
N ILE A 106 19.55 1.15 6.24
CA ILE A 106 20.78 0.34 6.28
C ILE A 106 20.78 -0.43 7.60
N LYS A 107 20.93 -1.75 7.54
CA LYS A 107 21.10 -2.56 8.76
C LYS A 107 22.49 -2.25 9.34
N SER A 108 22.53 -1.63 10.52
CA SER A 108 23.78 -1.33 11.24
C SER A 108 24.53 -2.64 11.51
N PRO A 109 25.82 -2.76 11.18
CA PRO A 109 26.64 -3.88 11.63
C PRO A 109 26.85 -3.69 13.14
N ILE A 110 26.25 -4.58 13.94
CA ILE A 110 26.63 -4.83 15.34
C ILE A 110 27.50 -6.09 15.31
#